data_AF-A0A7W2PWQ2-F1
#
_entry.id   AF-A0A7W2PWQ2-F1
#
_cell.length_a   1.000
_cell.length_b   1.000
_cell.length_c   1.000
_cell.angle_alpha   90.00
_cell.angle_beta   90.00
_cell.angle_gamma   90.00
#
_symmetry.space_group_name_H-M   'P 1'
#
loop_
_entity.id
_entity.type
_entity.pdbx_description
1 polymer ?
#
loop_
_entity_poly.entity_id
_entity_poly.type
_entity_poly.pdbx_seq_one_letter_code
_entity_poly.pdbx_strand_id
1 'polypeptide(L)'
;MTLRHGDRSQAVRDLQRKLNDHGAKLSADGIYGDATEAAVRTYQLKTGLVSDGVAGSKTLASLLGADTQKLLKHADLVKASERLGVPVAAIYALNEVESKGRGFLDNGKPVILFERHVMYKRLQGPRAVELARLNPALVNPKPGGYIGGTAEHQRLAQARQLDDTAALESASWGAFQIMGFHWERLGYINVQDFVDHMARSEPEQLEAFVRFIETDPTLHKALKALKWAKVAELYNGADYKRNLYDVKLERAFERHQDRALAVA
;
A
#
# COMPACT_ATOMS: atom_id res chain seq x y z
N MET A 1 4.88 9.01 -13.42
CA MET A 1 4.88 8.23 -14.68
C MET A 1 4.98 6.76 -14.31
N THR A 2 4.27 5.90 -15.03
CA THR A 2 4.33 4.43 -14.86
C THR A 2 4.38 3.83 -16.25
N LEU A 3 5.38 2.97 -16.51
CA LEU A 3 5.52 2.23 -17.77
C LEU A 3 5.26 0.74 -17.52
N ARG A 4 4.48 0.10 -18.40
CA ARG A 4 4.07 -1.29 -18.28
C ARG A 4 3.88 -1.95 -19.65
N HIS A 5 3.65 -3.26 -19.65
CA HIS A 5 3.37 -4.03 -20.87
C HIS A 5 2.30 -3.37 -21.76
N GLY A 6 2.58 -3.31 -23.05
CA GLY A 6 1.75 -2.67 -24.07
C GLY A 6 2.09 -1.20 -24.34
N ASP A 7 2.79 -0.51 -23.43
CA ASP A 7 3.19 0.88 -23.64
C ASP A 7 4.17 1.02 -24.81
N ARG A 8 4.02 2.10 -25.58
CA ARG A 8 4.92 2.46 -26.69
C ARG A 8 5.28 3.94 -26.61
N SER A 9 6.54 4.26 -26.32
CA SER A 9 6.96 5.66 -26.17
C SER A 9 8.48 5.82 -26.16
N GLN A 10 8.95 7.08 -26.28
CA GLN A 10 10.35 7.42 -26.04
C GLN A 10 10.79 7.08 -24.61
N ALA A 11 9.90 7.22 -23.62
CA ALA A 11 10.21 6.86 -22.24
C ALA A 11 10.48 5.35 -22.06
N VAL A 12 9.79 4.49 -22.81
CA VAL A 12 10.10 3.04 -22.86
C VAL A 12 11.47 2.80 -23.46
N ARG A 13 11.83 3.52 -24.54
CA ARG A 13 13.16 3.41 -25.16
C ARG A 13 14.27 3.78 -24.18
N ASP A 14 14.06 4.84 -23.42
CA ASP A 14 15.03 5.29 -22.41
C ASP A 14 15.12 4.30 -21.24
N LEU A 15 13.99 3.73 -20.80
CA LEU A 15 13.96 2.63 -19.84
C LEU A 15 14.76 1.42 -20.34
N GLN A 16 14.56 0.98 -21.59
CA GLN A 16 15.28 -0.15 -22.17
C GLN A 16 16.79 0.08 -22.19
N ARG A 17 17.26 1.29 -22.54
CA ARG A 17 18.68 1.66 -22.47
C ARG A 17 19.20 1.58 -21.04
N LYS A 18 18.46 2.12 -20.06
CA LYS A 18 18.85 2.03 -18.65
C LYS A 18 18.91 0.59 -18.14
N LEU A 19 17.97 -0.26 -18.54
CA LEU A 19 18.04 -1.68 -18.20
C LEU A 19 19.28 -2.35 -18.82
N ASN A 20 19.67 -1.97 -20.04
CA ASN A 20 20.90 -2.46 -20.67
C ASN A 20 22.16 -2.00 -19.92
N ASP A 21 22.20 -0.76 -19.42
CA ASP A 21 23.28 -0.28 -18.54
C ASP A 21 23.42 -1.15 -17.27
N HIS A 22 22.32 -1.78 -16.83
CA HIS A 22 22.30 -2.71 -15.69
C HIS A 22 22.42 -4.20 -16.05
N GLY A 23 22.75 -4.51 -17.31
CA GLY A 23 23.09 -5.85 -17.80
C GLY A 23 22.00 -6.55 -18.61
N ALA A 24 20.89 -5.88 -18.92
CA ALA A 24 19.94 -6.41 -19.89
C ALA A 24 20.50 -6.36 -21.33
N LYS A 25 19.88 -7.09 -22.26
CA LYS A 25 20.28 -7.17 -23.67
C LYS A 25 19.08 -6.90 -24.59
N LEU A 26 18.41 -5.77 -24.36
CA LEU A 26 17.20 -5.37 -25.08
C LEU A 26 17.54 -4.56 -26.33
N SER A 27 16.71 -4.71 -27.36
CA SER A 27 16.56 -3.67 -28.38
C SER A 27 15.85 -2.46 -27.76
N ALA A 28 16.41 -1.27 -27.92
CA ALA A 28 15.80 -0.02 -27.45
C ALA A 28 14.80 0.52 -28.48
N ASP A 29 13.78 -0.28 -28.81
CA ASP A 29 12.78 0.02 -29.84
C ASP A 29 11.68 0.99 -29.36
N GLY A 30 11.49 1.11 -28.04
CA GLY A 30 10.41 1.89 -27.43
C GLY A 30 9.11 1.13 -27.23
N ILE A 31 9.13 -0.21 -27.33
CA ILE A 31 7.97 -1.09 -27.14
C ILE A 31 8.13 -1.90 -25.85
N TYR A 32 7.20 -1.73 -24.90
CA TYR A 32 7.19 -2.49 -23.67
C TYR A 32 6.49 -3.83 -23.91
N GLY A 33 7.19 -4.75 -24.58
CA GLY A 33 6.76 -6.14 -24.75
C GLY A 33 7.33 -7.07 -23.68
N ASP A 34 7.15 -8.38 -23.90
CA ASP A 34 7.54 -9.44 -22.95
C ASP A 34 9.03 -9.37 -22.57
N ALA A 35 9.92 -9.10 -23.52
CA ALA A 35 11.35 -8.97 -23.25
C ALA A 35 11.67 -7.79 -22.30
N THR A 36 11.01 -6.64 -22.50
CA THR A 36 11.20 -5.47 -21.64
C THR A 36 10.64 -5.74 -20.25
N GLU A 37 9.47 -6.35 -20.16
CA GLU A 37 8.88 -6.75 -18.88
C GLU A 37 9.78 -7.72 -18.11
N ALA A 38 10.29 -8.76 -18.78
CA ALA A 38 11.18 -9.74 -18.18
C ALA A 38 12.47 -9.08 -17.66
N ALA A 39 13.03 -8.13 -18.41
CA ALA A 39 14.19 -7.36 -17.98
C ALA A 39 13.90 -6.46 -16.76
N VAL A 40 12.72 -5.83 -16.71
CA VAL A 40 12.30 -5.07 -15.52
C VAL A 40 12.17 -5.99 -14.31
N ARG A 41 11.51 -7.15 -14.45
CA ARG A 41 11.37 -8.13 -13.37
C ARG A 41 12.72 -8.63 -12.86
N THR A 42 13.65 -8.93 -13.77
CA THR A 42 15.02 -9.33 -13.45
C THR A 42 15.75 -8.25 -12.67
N TYR A 43 15.65 -7.00 -13.13
CA TYR A 43 16.25 -5.86 -12.44
C TYR A 43 15.65 -5.66 -11.04
N GLN A 44 14.31 -5.72 -10.91
CA GLN A 44 13.61 -5.61 -9.64
C GLN A 44 14.07 -6.69 -8.65
N LEU A 45 14.15 -7.95 -9.08
CA LEU A 45 14.66 -9.04 -8.24
C LEU A 45 16.12 -8.81 -7.82
N LYS A 46 16.98 -8.45 -8.77
CA LYS A 46 18.42 -8.17 -8.51
C LYS A 46 18.62 -7.05 -7.50
N THR A 47 17.72 -6.07 -7.46
CA THR A 47 17.77 -4.92 -6.52
C THR A 47 16.89 -5.12 -5.28
N GLY A 48 16.26 -6.29 -5.15
CA GLY A 48 15.35 -6.65 -4.05
C GLY A 48 13.98 -5.98 -4.10
N LEU A 49 13.69 -5.12 -5.08
CA LEU A 49 12.36 -4.50 -5.24
C LEU A 49 11.28 -5.56 -5.46
N VAL A 50 10.02 -5.18 -5.20
CA VAL A 50 8.86 -5.98 -5.63
C VAL A 50 8.94 -6.22 -7.14
N SER A 51 9.05 -7.49 -7.54
CA SER A 51 9.15 -7.89 -8.95
C SER A 51 7.75 -8.02 -9.57
N ASP A 52 7.14 -6.89 -9.89
CA ASP A 52 5.82 -6.79 -10.52
C ASP A 52 5.88 -6.59 -12.04
N GLY A 53 7.07 -6.38 -12.61
CA GLY A 53 7.25 -6.12 -14.04
C GLY A 53 6.69 -4.78 -14.48
N VAL A 54 6.46 -3.86 -13.55
CA VAL A 54 6.00 -2.50 -13.83
C VAL A 54 7.12 -1.53 -13.50
N ALA A 55 7.51 -0.71 -14.47
CA ALA A 55 8.45 0.38 -14.26
C ALA A 55 7.70 1.61 -13.71
N GLY A 56 7.26 1.51 -12.46
CA GLY A 56 6.69 2.61 -11.68
C GLY A 56 7.75 3.52 -11.06
N SER A 57 7.31 4.48 -10.24
CA SER A 57 8.20 5.47 -9.61
C SER A 57 9.36 4.84 -8.83
N LYS A 58 9.12 3.73 -8.11
CA LYS A 58 10.14 3.01 -7.34
C LYS A 58 11.23 2.41 -8.23
N THR A 59 10.83 1.67 -9.26
CA THR A 59 11.76 1.06 -10.23
C THR A 59 12.56 2.14 -10.96
N LEU A 60 11.90 3.21 -11.41
CA LEU A 60 12.54 4.30 -12.13
C LEU A 60 13.53 5.07 -11.23
N ALA A 61 13.19 5.34 -9.96
CA ALA A 61 14.09 5.98 -9.02
C ALA A 61 15.32 5.09 -8.70
N SER A 62 15.11 3.79 -8.51
CA SER A 62 16.20 2.82 -8.29
C SER A 62 17.17 2.78 -9.48
N LEU A 63 16.67 2.82 -10.72
CA LEU A 63 17.50 2.89 -11.94
C LEU A 63 18.35 4.17 -12.02
N LEU A 64 17.98 5.21 -11.27
CA LEU A 64 18.73 6.46 -11.15
C LEU A 64 19.63 6.49 -9.90
N GLY A 65 19.73 5.39 -9.15
CA GLY A 65 20.57 5.27 -7.96
C GLY A 65 19.95 5.84 -6.68
N ALA A 66 18.63 6.07 -6.64
CA ALA A 66 17.97 6.50 -5.42
C ALA A 66 18.03 5.43 -4.32
N ASP A 67 18.04 5.86 -3.07
CA ASP A 67 17.95 4.95 -1.93
C ASP A 67 16.60 4.23 -1.90
N THR A 68 16.65 2.93 -1.66
CA THR A 68 15.49 2.05 -1.63
C THR A 68 15.31 1.34 -0.28
N GLN A 69 16.04 1.73 0.77
CA GLN A 69 16.00 1.08 2.08
C GLN A 69 14.60 1.03 2.69
N LYS A 70 13.81 2.10 2.54
CA LYS A 70 12.43 2.15 3.05
C LYS A 70 11.40 1.43 2.18
N LEU A 71 11.77 1.01 0.97
CA LEU A 71 10.83 0.44 0.02
C LEU A 71 10.56 -1.03 0.32
N LEU A 72 9.34 -1.45 0.02
CA LEU A 72 8.93 -2.84 0.15
C LEU A 72 9.75 -3.73 -0.79
N LYS A 73 10.21 -4.88 -0.28
CA LYS A 73 11.05 -5.82 -1.02
C LYS A 73 10.31 -7.11 -1.34
N HIS A 74 10.78 -7.82 -2.35
CA HIS A 74 10.27 -9.16 -2.67
C HIS A 74 10.32 -10.10 -1.46
N ALA A 75 11.41 -10.07 -0.69
CA ALA A 75 11.58 -10.90 0.50
C ALA A 75 10.53 -10.63 1.59
N ASP A 76 10.00 -9.41 1.68
CA ASP A 76 8.94 -9.08 2.65
C ASP A 76 7.61 -9.72 2.23
N LEU A 77 7.33 -9.77 0.91
CA LEU A 77 6.14 -10.45 0.39
C LEU A 77 6.22 -11.97 0.60
N VAL A 78 7.42 -12.56 0.45
CA VAL A 78 7.65 -13.99 0.75
C VAL A 78 7.40 -14.28 2.23
N LYS A 79 7.96 -13.49 3.14
CA LYS A 79 7.71 -13.65 4.58
C LYS A 79 6.22 -13.53 4.94
N ALA A 80 5.52 -12.56 4.33
CA ALA A 80 4.08 -12.41 4.53
C ALA A 80 3.29 -13.62 3.99
N SER A 81 3.72 -14.18 2.86
CA SER A 81 3.13 -15.38 2.25
C SER A 81 3.29 -16.60 3.15
N GLU A 82 4.48 -16.82 3.69
CA GLU A 82 4.76 -17.90 4.65
C GLU A 82 3.93 -17.74 5.92
N ARG A 83 3.92 -16.54 6.50
CA ARG A 83 3.18 -16.21 7.72
C ARG A 83 1.67 -16.41 7.57
N LEU A 84 1.10 -15.96 6.47
CA LEU A 84 -0.33 -16.14 6.19
C LEU A 84 -0.66 -17.54 5.65
N GLY A 85 0.32 -18.35 5.26
CA GLY A 85 0.12 -19.67 4.67
C GLY A 85 -0.68 -19.60 3.37
N VAL A 86 -0.34 -18.67 2.49
CA VAL A 86 -0.97 -18.45 1.17
C VAL A 86 0.10 -18.38 0.09
N PRO A 87 -0.22 -18.67 -1.19
CA PRO A 87 0.75 -18.55 -2.27
C PRO A 87 1.31 -17.11 -2.35
N VAL A 88 2.60 -16.95 -2.67
CA VAL A 88 3.22 -15.63 -2.78
C VAL A 88 2.52 -14.73 -3.81
N ALA A 89 2.00 -15.33 -4.89
CA ALA A 89 1.18 -14.64 -5.89
C ALA A 89 -0.05 -13.95 -5.28
N ALA A 90 -0.63 -14.49 -4.21
CA ALA A 90 -1.75 -13.87 -3.51
C ALA A 90 -1.32 -12.60 -2.76
N ILE A 91 -0.14 -12.61 -2.14
CA ILE A 91 0.43 -11.42 -1.49
C ILE A 91 0.80 -10.35 -2.51
N TYR A 92 1.34 -10.77 -3.66
CA TYR A 92 1.57 -9.86 -4.79
C TYR A 92 0.26 -9.22 -5.29
N ALA A 93 -0.81 -9.99 -5.42
CA ALA A 93 -2.12 -9.49 -5.82
C ALA A 93 -2.67 -8.47 -4.81
N LEU A 94 -2.61 -8.77 -3.52
CA LEU A 94 -3.01 -7.83 -2.46
C LEU A 94 -2.14 -6.56 -2.48
N ASN A 95 -0.82 -6.70 -2.60
CA ASN A 95 0.06 -5.54 -2.70
C ASN A 95 -0.21 -4.70 -3.94
N GLU A 96 -0.55 -5.30 -5.09
CA GLU A 96 -0.85 -4.55 -6.31
C GLU A 96 -2.18 -3.79 -6.22
N VAL A 97 -3.20 -4.41 -5.60
CA VAL A 97 -4.58 -3.89 -5.64
C VAL A 97 -4.94 -3.06 -4.42
N GLU A 98 -4.49 -3.46 -3.24
CA GLU A 98 -4.86 -2.85 -1.96
C GLU A 98 -3.85 -1.79 -1.48
N SER A 99 -2.65 -1.79 -2.04
CA SER A 99 -1.68 -0.73 -1.79
C SER A 99 -1.97 0.50 -2.63
N LYS A 100 -1.77 1.67 -2.06
CA LYS A 100 -1.67 2.93 -2.83
C LYS A 100 -0.38 3.02 -3.67
N GLY A 101 0.44 1.97 -3.70
CA GLY A 101 1.69 1.88 -4.45
C GLY A 101 2.85 2.66 -3.84
N ARG A 102 2.57 3.67 -2.99
CA ARG A 102 3.56 4.44 -2.24
C ARG A 102 3.16 4.54 -0.76
N GLY A 103 4.06 4.13 0.13
CA GLY A 103 3.86 4.25 1.57
C GLY A 103 4.25 5.62 2.15
N PHE A 104 5.01 6.40 1.38
CA PHE A 104 5.56 7.70 1.81
C PHE A 104 5.30 8.79 0.77
N LEU A 105 5.10 10.01 1.28
CA LEU A 105 5.10 11.26 0.51
C LEU A 105 6.53 11.66 0.14
N ASP A 106 6.68 12.61 -0.78
CA ASP A 106 8.01 13.05 -1.26
C ASP A 106 8.87 13.69 -0.15
N ASN A 107 8.22 14.21 0.90
CA ASN A 107 8.90 14.74 2.09
C ASN A 107 9.27 13.66 3.14
N GLY A 108 9.11 12.38 2.80
CA GLY A 108 9.46 11.25 3.66
C GLY A 108 8.45 10.92 4.77
N LYS A 109 7.34 11.67 4.89
CA LYS A 109 6.26 11.32 5.84
C LYS A 109 5.41 10.17 5.30
N PRO A 110 4.86 9.28 6.16
CA PRO A 110 3.96 8.24 5.69
C PRO A 110 2.72 8.85 5.04
N VAL A 111 2.18 8.18 4.02
CA VAL A 111 0.88 8.57 3.46
C VAL A 111 -0.18 8.38 4.54
N ILE A 112 -1.02 9.39 4.75
CA ILE A 112 -2.14 9.32 5.69
C ILE A 112 -3.42 9.86 5.08
N LEU A 113 -4.55 9.49 5.67
CA LEU A 113 -5.82 10.18 5.52
C LEU A 113 -6.46 10.35 6.89
N PHE A 114 -6.74 11.59 7.30
CA PHE A 114 -7.36 11.89 8.59
C PHE A 114 -8.88 11.93 8.48
N GLU A 115 -9.54 11.12 9.31
CA GLU A 115 -10.99 10.92 9.33
C GLU A 115 -11.66 11.70 10.47
N ARG A 116 -12.13 12.91 10.17
CA ARG A 116 -12.82 13.78 11.18
C ARG A 116 -14.01 13.13 11.88
N HIS A 117 -14.63 12.14 11.22
CA HIS A 117 -15.76 11.39 11.75
C HIS A 117 -15.35 10.24 12.65
N VAL A 118 -14.15 9.70 12.46
CA VAL A 118 -13.54 8.78 13.41
C VAL A 118 -13.08 9.57 14.63
N MET A 119 -12.52 10.77 14.45
CA MET A 119 -12.14 11.66 15.56
C MET A 119 -13.32 11.97 16.47
N TYR A 120 -14.47 12.32 15.89
CA TYR A 120 -15.71 12.51 16.63
C TYR A 120 -16.12 11.26 17.43
N LYS A 121 -16.02 10.07 16.83
CA LYS A 121 -16.32 8.80 17.51
C LYS A 121 -15.33 8.47 18.63
N ARG A 122 -14.03 8.76 18.46
CA ARG A 122 -12.99 8.47 19.46
C ARG A 122 -13.05 9.41 20.67
N LEU A 123 -13.36 10.68 20.47
CA LEU A 123 -13.52 11.65 21.56
C LEU A 123 -14.67 11.32 22.51
N GLN A 124 -15.75 10.72 21.99
CA GLN A 124 -16.98 10.31 22.69
C GLN A 124 -17.69 11.44 23.49
N GLY A 125 -18.97 11.21 23.79
CA GLY A 125 -19.73 12.01 24.76
C GLY A 125 -19.82 13.52 24.48
N PRO A 126 -20.05 14.34 25.53
CA PRO A 126 -20.24 15.78 25.40
C PRO A 126 -19.03 16.52 24.79
N ARG A 127 -17.81 16.04 25.06
CA ARG A 127 -16.57 16.64 24.53
C ARG A 127 -16.52 16.57 23.00
N ALA A 128 -16.96 15.46 22.40
CA ALA A 128 -17.04 15.32 20.95
C ALA A 128 -18.03 16.32 20.32
N VAL A 129 -19.18 16.56 20.97
CA VAL A 129 -20.21 17.52 20.52
C VAL A 129 -19.67 18.95 20.58
N GLU A 130 -19.03 19.32 21.68
CA GLU A 130 -18.43 20.64 21.85
C GLU A 130 -17.32 20.89 20.81
N LEU A 131 -16.38 19.95 20.68
CA LEU A 131 -15.29 20.07 19.72
C LEU A 131 -15.77 20.05 18.27
N ALA A 132 -16.86 19.34 17.95
CA ALA A 132 -17.46 19.38 16.61
C ALA A 132 -18.04 20.76 16.27
N ARG A 133 -18.59 21.48 17.27
CA ARG A 133 -19.08 22.86 17.09
C ARG A 133 -17.93 23.85 16.92
N LEU A 134 -16.86 23.70 17.71
CA LEU A 134 -15.71 24.59 17.69
C LEU A 134 -14.77 24.34 16.49
N ASN A 135 -14.63 23.09 16.07
CA ASN A 135 -13.65 22.64 15.07
C ASN A 135 -14.26 21.70 14.01
N PRO A 136 -15.30 22.12 13.26
CA PRO A 136 -16.06 21.23 12.36
C PRO A 136 -15.26 20.62 11.18
N ALA A 137 -14.07 21.17 10.88
CA ALA A 137 -13.15 20.63 9.89
C ALA A 137 -12.36 19.40 10.40
N LEU A 138 -12.16 19.32 11.72
CA LEU A 138 -11.36 18.28 12.39
C LEU A 138 -12.21 17.28 13.16
N VAL A 139 -13.39 17.69 13.62
CA VAL A 139 -14.32 16.87 14.39
C VAL A 139 -15.70 17.04 13.80
N ASN A 140 -16.29 15.97 13.24
CA ASN A 140 -17.62 16.05 12.63
C ASN A 140 -18.26 14.66 12.55
N PRO A 141 -19.55 14.46 12.90
CA PRO A 141 -20.19 13.16 12.75
C PRO A 141 -20.25 12.65 11.30
N LYS A 142 -20.14 13.55 10.31
CA LYS A 142 -20.11 13.20 8.88
C LYS A 142 -18.68 13.10 8.35
N PRO A 143 -18.39 12.11 7.47
CA PRO A 143 -17.09 12.01 6.80
C PRO A 143 -16.79 13.21 5.91
N GLY A 144 -15.55 13.33 5.41
CA GLY A 144 -15.13 14.40 4.50
C GLY A 144 -14.15 15.41 5.08
N GLY A 145 -13.99 16.54 4.37
CA GLY A 145 -13.00 17.56 4.69
C GLY A 145 -11.57 17.19 4.30
N TYR A 146 -11.40 16.17 3.45
CA TYR A 146 -10.11 15.70 2.97
C TYR A 146 -9.44 16.76 2.09
N ILE A 147 -8.15 16.98 2.29
CA ILE A 147 -7.30 17.85 1.46
C ILE A 147 -6.32 16.98 0.66
N GLY A 148 -5.85 15.88 1.25
CA GLY A 148 -4.93 14.94 0.60
C GLY A 148 -3.45 15.37 0.65
N GLY A 149 -2.57 14.42 0.34
CA GLY A 149 -1.13 14.66 0.27
C GLY A 149 -0.53 15.13 1.59
N THR A 150 0.39 16.09 1.53
CA THR A 150 1.10 16.63 2.70
C THR A 150 0.19 17.45 3.62
N ALA A 151 -0.91 17.99 3.11
CA ALA A 151 -1.85 18.79 3.90
C ALA A 151 -2.63 17.95 4.93
N GLU A 152 -2.79 16.65 4.72
CA GLU A 152 -3.39 15.76 5.73
C GLU A 152 -2.56 15.72 7.02
N HIS A 153 -1.23 15.84 6.92
CA HIS A 153 -0.36 15.92 8.10
C HIS A 153 -0.57 17.22 8.89
N GLN A 154 -0.95 18.30 8.23
CA GLN A 154 -1.29 19.55 8.92
C GLN A 154 -2.62 19.41 9.65
N ARG A 155 -3.63 18.80 9.02
CA ARG A 155 -4.91 18.48 9.68
C ARG A 155 -4.71 17.58 10.90
N LEU A 156 -3.92 16.51 10.74
CA LEU A 156 -3.61 15.62 11.85
C LEU A 156 -2.87 16.36 12.97
N ALA A 157 -1.87 17.19 12.65
CA ALA A 157 -1.14 17.96 13.65
C ALA A 157 -2.05 18.90 14.45
N GLN A 158 -3.04 19.54 13.80
CA GLN A 158 -4.05 20.35 14.47
C GLN A 158 -4.99 19.50 15.34
N ALA A 159 -5.45 18.35 14.84
CA ALA A 159 -6.30 17.45 15.60
C ALA A 159 -5.61 16.90 16.87
N ARG A 160 -4.30 16.62 16.78
CA ARG A 160 -3.48 16.19 17.93
C ARG A 160 -3.38 17.23 19.04
N GLN A 161 -3.57 18.52 18.74
CA GLN A 161 -3.66 19.57 19.77
C GLN A 161 -4.98 19.50 20.56
N LEU A 162 -6.03 18.93 19.95
CA LEU A 162 -7.32 18.74 20.63
C LEU A 162 -7.29 17.49 21.51
N ASP A 163 -6.74 16.39 20.97
CA ASP A 163 -6.51 15.12 21.65
C ASP A 163 -5.53 14.25 20.83
N ASP A 164 -4.34 13.98 21.38
CA ASP A 164 -3.26 13.31 20.64
C ASP A 164 -3.63 11.87 20.24
N THR A 165 -4.07 11.07 21.21
CA THR A 165 -4.41 9.66 21.00
C THR A 165 -5.59 9.52 20.05
N ALA A 166 -6.69 10.25 20.29
CA ALA A 166 -7.87 10.16 19.42
C ALA A 166 -7.53 10.59 17.98
N ALA A 167 -6.66 11.59 17.80
CA ALA A 167 -6.27 12.06 16.47
C ALA A 167 -5.46 11.01 15.70
N LEU A 168 -4.46 10.38 16.33
CA LEU A 168 -3.65 9.35 15.69
C LEU A 168 -4.48 8.10 15.35
N GLU A 169 -5.41 7.73 16.23
CA GLU A 169 -6.34 6.62 16.01
C GLU A 169 -7.31 6.88 14.86
N SER A 170 -7.57 8.16 14.58
CA SER A 170 -8.50 8.63 13.55
C SER A 170 -7.87 8.85 12.19
N ALA A 171 -6.60 8.49 12.00
CA ALA A 171 -5.96 8.50 10.69
C ALA A 171 -5.74 7.07 10.19
N SER A 172 -5.82 6.88 8.87
CA SER A 172 -5.27 5.70 8.19
C SER A 172 -3.82 5.97 7.79
N TRP A 173 -2.99 4.92 7.79
CA TRP A 173 -1.55 5.06 7.67
C TRP A 173 -0.94 4.14 6.62
N GLY A 174 0.07 4.66 5.92
CA GLY A 174 0.94 3.92 5.02
C GLY A 174 0.26 3.41 3.76
N ALA A 175 0.97 2.51 3.07
CA ALA A 175 0.62 1.98 1.77
C ALA A 175 -0.76 1.29 1.75
N PHE A 176 -1.09 0.58 2.84
CA PHE A 176 -2.33 -0.21 2.99
C PHE A 176 -3.41 0.50 3.80
N GLN A 177 -3.20 1.77 4.18
CA GLN A 177 -4.19 2.62 4.86
C GLN A 177 -4.87 1.96 6.08
N ILE A 178 -4.08 1.28 6.92
CA ILE A 178 -4.59 0.70 8.17
C ILE A 178 -4.95 1.84 9.13
N MET A 179 -6.17 1.79 9.68
CA MET A 179 -6.65 2.78 10.65
C MET A 179 -5.91 2.67 11.97
N GLY A 180 -5.50 3.80 12.53
CA GLY A 180 -4.74 3.88 13.77
C GLY A 180 -5.46 3.25 14.96
N PHE A 181 -6.79 3.33 15.03
CA PHE A 181 -7.58 2.69 16.11
C PHE A 181 -7.45 1.17 16.17
N HIS A 182 -6.82 0.52 15.18
CA HIS A 182 -6.53 -0.91 15.22
C HIS A 182 -5.27 -1.27 16.01
N TRP A 183 -4.47 -0.29 16.49
CA TRP A 183 -3.19 -0.54 17.15
C TRP A 183 -3.24 -1.67 18.20
N GLU A 184 -4.26 -1.67 19.06
CA GLU A 184 -4.43 -2.66 20.15
C GLU A 184 -4.73 -4.05 19.59
N ARG A 185 -5.69 -4.14 18.66
CA ARG A 185 -6.04 -5.39 17.95
C ARG A 185 -4.83 -5.97 17.22
N LEU A 186 -3.94 -5.11 16.72
CA LEU A 186 -2.74 -5.49 15.98
C LEU A 186 -1.52 -5.70 16.91
N GLY A 187 -1.69 -5.62 18.23
CA GLY A 187 -0.65 -5.93 19.21
C GLY A 187 0.48 -4.90 19.28
N TYR A 188 0.23 -3.65 18.92
CA TYR A 188 1.16 -2.54 19.20
C TYR A 188 0.98 -2.06 20.65
N ILE A 189 2.00 -1.40 21.20
CA ILE A 189 1.98 -0.98 22.62
C ILE A 189 0.94 0.12 22.85
N ASN A 190 0.84 1.06 21.92
CA ASN A 190 -0.12 2.15 21.87
C ASN A 190 -0.19 2.68 20.43
N VAL A 191 -1.01 3.70 20.19
CA VAL A 191 -1.14 4.28 18.86
C VAL A 191 0.14 5.01 18.39
N GLN A 192 0.93 5.59 19.31
CA GLN A 192 2.19 6.25 18.96
C GLN A 192 3.21 5.23 18.44
N ASP A 193 3.35 4.07 19.10
CA ASP A 193 4.18 2.95 18.66
C ASP A 193 3.75 2.45 17.27
N PHE A 194 2.45 2.26 17.05
CA PHE A 194 1.90 1.93 15.73
C PHE A 194 2.33 2.96 14.68
N VAL A 195 2.16 4.25 14.97
CA VAL A 195 2.51 5.35 14.04
C VAL A 195 4.01 5.41 13.76
N ASP A 196 4.85 5.17 14.76
CA ASP A 196 6.30 5.10 14.61
C ASP A 196 6.70 3.96 13.67
N HIS A 197 6.09 2.79 13.81
CA HIS A 197 6.26 1.68 12.87
C HIS A 197 5.84 2.08 11.45
N MET A 198 4.68 2.71 11.27
CA MET A 198 4.22 3.17 9.95
C MET A 198 5.17 4.20 9.31
N ALA A 199 5.89 4.99 10.12
CA ALA A 199 6.85 5.99 9.66
C ALA A 199 8.25 5.43 9.34
N ARG A 200 8.57 4.20 9.78
CA ARG A 200 9.90 3.59 9.59
C ARG A 200 10.12 3.16 8.14
N SER A 201 9.25 2.31 7.60
CA SER A 201 9.45 1.71 6.26
C SER A 201 8.15 1.11 5.69
N GLU A 202 8.11 0.83 4.38
CA GLU A 202 6.98 0.13 3.76
C GLU A 202 6.84 -1.34 4.24
N PRO A 203 7.92 -2.08 4.56
CA PRO A 203 7.82 -3.38 5.24
C PRO A 203 7.04 -3.32 6.55
N GLU A 204 7.23 -2.28 7.37
CA GLU A 204 6.45 -2.10 8.61
C GLU A 204 4.97 -1.80 8.31
N GLN A 205 4.69 -1.10 7.22
CA GLN A 205 3.30 -0.87 6.76
C GLN A 205 2.64 -2.16 6.24
N LEU A 206 3.41 -3.04 5.56
CA LEU A 206 2.95 -4.38 5.19
C LEU A 206 2.69 -5.23 6.44
N GLU A 207 3.56 -5.16 7.44
CA GLU A 207 3.41 -5.89 8.70
C GLU A 207 2.07 -5.58 9.39
N ALA A 208 1.67 -4.30 9.46
CA ALA A 208 0.34 -3.94 9.99
C ALA A 208 -0.81 -4.54 9.17
N PHE A 209 -0.69 -4.59 7.85
CA PHE A 209 -1.68 -5.20 6.97
C PHE A 209 -1.76 -6.73 7.16
N VAL A 210 -0.62 -7.40 7.32
CA VAL A 210 -0.56 -8.84 7.60
C VAL A 210 -1.24 -9.15 8.93
N ARG A 211 -0.91 -8.43 10.01
CA ARG A 211 -1.59 -8.57 11.31
C ARG A 211 -3.10 -8.31 11.22
N PHE A 212 -3.51 -7.35 10.39
CA PHE A 212 -4.92 -7.05 10.18
C PHE A 212 -5.66 -8.26 9.59
N ILE A 213 -5.07 -8.92 8.59
CA ILE A 213 -5.61 -10.15 8.01
C ILE A 213 -5.66 -11.26 9.07
N GLU A 214 -4.57 -11.50 9.81
CA GLU A 214 -4.49 -12.58 10.81
C GLU A 214 -5.54 -12.45 11.92
N THR A 215 -5.82 -11.21 12.34
CA THR A 215 -6.79 -10.92 13.40
C THR A 215 -8.24 -11.00 12.91
N ASP A 216 -8.48 -11.24 11.62
CA ASP A 216 -9.80 -11.55 11.05
C ASP A 216 -9.80 -12.99 10.49
N PRO A 217 -10.23 -13.99 11.28
CA PRO A 217 -10.24 -15.39 10.84
C PRO A 217 -11.10 -15.63 9.59
N THR A 218 -12.11 -14.79 9.34
CA THR A 218 -13.00 -14.94 8.19
C THR A 218 -12.30 -14.47 6.93
N LEU A 219 -11.66 -13.30 6.99
CA LEU A 219 -10.85 -12.75 5.91
C LEU A 219 -9.67 -13.67 5.61
N HIS A 220 -8.94 -14.12 6.65
CA HIS A 220 -7.81 -15.01 6.47
C HIS A 220 -8.23 -16.33 5.82
N LYS A 221 -9.33 -16.96 6.28
CA LYS A 221 -9.88 -18.17 5.65
C LYS A 221 -10.29 -17.94 4.19
N ALA A 222 -10.91 -16.81 3.88
CA ALA A 222 -11.28 -16.45 2.51
C ALA A 222 -10.04 -16.30 1.62
N LEU A 223 -8.99 -15.66 2.12
CA LEU A 223 -7.72 -15.48 1.41
C LEU A 223 -7.01 -16.82 1.18
N LYS A 224 -6.94 -17.70 2.18
CA LYS A 224 -6.37 -19.07 2.01
C LYS A 224 -7.13 -19.90 0.98
N ALA A 225 -8.45 -19.69 0.88
CA ALA A 225 -9.30 -20.32 -0.12
C ALA A 225 -9.35 -19.55 -1.46
N LEU A 226 -8.55 -18.48 -1.63
CA LEU A 226 -8.51 -17.62 -2.81
C LEU A 226 -9.89 -17.09 -3.25
N LYS A 227 -10.79 -16.84 -2.29
CA LYS A 227 -12.14 -16.33 -2.55
C LYS A 227 -12.11 -14.81 -2.73
N TRP A 228 -11.63 -14.33 -3.87
CA TRP A 228 -11.37 -12.91 -4.12
C TRP A 228 -12.55 -11.98 -3.88
N ALA A 229 -13.76 -12.38 -4.28
CA ALA A 229 -14.97 -11.59 -3.98
C ALA A 229 -15.22 -11.46 -2.47
N LYS A 230 -14.96 -12.51 -1.69
CA LYS A 230 -15.13 -12.47 -0.23
C LYS A 230 -14.01 -11.67 0.45
N VAL A 231 -12.78 -11.80 -0.04
CA VAL A 231 -11.64 -10.99 0.42
C VAL A 231 -11.93 -9.50 0.19
N ALA A 232 -12.34 -9.14 -1.03
CA ALA A 232 -12.66 -7.77 -1.40
C ALA A 232 -13.84 -7.20 -0.59
N GLU A 233 -14.90 -7.98 -0.36
CA GLU A 233 -16.04 -7.59 0.47
C GLU A 233 -15.62 -7.27 1.92
N LEU A 234 -14.83 -8.16 2.53
CA LEU A 234 -14.43 -8.03 3.92
C LEU A 234 -13.45 -6.89 4.14
N TYR A 235 -12.56 -6.64 3.18
CA TYR A 235 -11.53 -5.61 3.29
C TYR A 235 -12.00 -4.22 2.81
N ASN A 236 -12.63 -4.15 1.63
CA ASN A 236 -13.04 -2.89 1.00
C ASN A 236 -14.50 -2.49 1.31
N GLY A 237 -15.27 -3.38 1.94
CA GLY A 237 -16.67 -3.13 2.32
C GLY A 237 -17.66 -3.31 1.18
N ALA A 238 -18.90 -2.88 1.40
CA ALA A 238 -20.04 -3.16 0.51
C ALA A 238 -19.87 -2.66 -0.93
N ASP A 239 -19.07 -1.61 -1.15
CA ASP A 239 -18.85 -1.00 -2.46
C ASP A 239 -17.76 -1.70 -3.29
N TYR A 240 -17.19 -2.83 -2.82
CA TYR A 240 -16.05 -3.48 -3.48
C TYR A 240 -16.32 -3.81 -4.96
N LYS A 241 -17.54 -4.27 -5.29
CA LYS A 241 -17.93 -4.64 -6.67
C LYS A 241 -17.94 -3.43 -7.61
N ARG A 242 -18.39 -2.28 -7.10
CA ARG A 242 -18.44 -1.05 -7.90
C ARG A 242 -17.03 -0.63 -8.37
N ASN A 243 -16.03 -0.91 -7.53
CA ASN A 243 -14.63 -0.60 -7.80
C ASN A 243 -13.85 -1.79 -8.40
N LEU A 244 -14.53 -2.91 -8.68
CA LEU A 244 -14.00 -4.14 -9.28
C LEU A 244 -12.81 -4.74 -8.49
N TYR A 245 -12.80 -4.59 -7.16
CA TYR A 245 -11.69 -5.09 -6.33
C TYR A 245 -11.49 -6.59 -6.46
N ASP A 246 -12.59 -7.33 -6.50
CA ASP A 246 -12.62 -8.78 -6.70
C ASP A 246 -11.95 -9.21 -8.01
N VAL A 247 -12.39 -8.62 -9.14
CA VAL A 247 -11.84 -8.92 -10.46
C VAL A 247 -10.37 -8.48 -10.57
N LYS A 248 -10.01 -7.35 -9.97
CA LYS A 248 -8.62 -6.87 -9.96
C LYS A 248 -7.70 -7.82 -9.19
N LEU A 249 -8.13 -8.28 -8.02
CA LEU A 249 -7.38 -9.24 -7.19
C LEU A 249 -7.20 -10.56 -7.93
N GLU A 250 -8.28 -11.11 -8.48
CA GLU A 250 -8.23 -12.38 -9.22
C GLU A 250 -7.26 -12.30 -10.41
N ARG A 251 -7.42 -11.28 -11.26
CA ARG A 251 -6.52 -11.10 -12.42
C ARG A 251 -5.07 -10.84 -12.01
N ALA A 252 -4.85 -10.10 -10.92
CA ALA A 252 -3.50 -9.88 -10.42
C ALA A 252 -2.87 -11.18 -9.93
N PHE A 253 -3.64 -11.99 -9.20
CA PHE A 253 -3.20 -13.30 -8.75
C PHE A 253 -2.81 -14.20 -9.91
N GLU A 254 -3.67 -14.36 -10.92
CA GLU A 254 -3.39 -15.17 -12.12
C GLU A 254 -2.09 -14.73 -12.80
N ARG A 255 -1.93 -13.42 -13.04
CA ARG A 255 -0.70 -12.86 -13.62
C ARG A 255 0.54 -13.22 -12.83
N HIS A 256 0.51 -13.11 -11.50
CA HIS A 256 1.67 -13.41 -10.66
C HIS A 256 1.88 -14.91 -10.47
N GLN A 257 0.84 -15.72 -10.57
CA GLN A 257 0.94 -17.19 -10.50
C GLN A 257 1.66 -17.75 -11.73
N ASP A 258 1.24 -17.37 -12.94
CA ASP A 258 1.87 -17.83 -14.18
C ASP A 258 3.34 -17.45 -14.26
N ARG A 259 3.68 -16.30 -13.68
CA ARG A 259 5.04 -15.74 -13.70
C ARG A 259 5.94 -16.31 -12.62
N ALA A 260 5.38 -16.77 -11.49
CA ALA A 260 6.12 -17.53 -10.49
C ALA A 260 6.54 -18.91 -11.04
N LEU A 261 5.71 -19.51 -11.91
CA LEU A 261 6.03 -20.76 -12.62
C LEU A 261 7.10 -20.58 -13.72
N ALA A 262 7.27 -19.37 -14.26
CA ALA A 262 8.23 -19.08 -15.32
C ALA A 262 9.67 -18.83 -14.82
N VAL A 263 9.88 -18.72 -13.50
CA VAL A 263 11.17 -18.42 -12.86
C VAL A 263 11.72 -19.64 -12.08
N ALA A 264 10.91 -20.69 -11.91
CA ALA A 264 11.28 -21.97 -11.29
C ALA A 264 11.74 -22.98 -12.35
#